data_AF-A0A964R3J1-F1
#
_entry.id   AF-A0A964R3J1-F1
#
_cell.length_a   1.000
_cell.length_b   1.000
_cell.length_c   1.000
_cell.angle_alpha   90.00
_cell.angle_beta   90.00
_cell.angle_gamma   90.00
#
_symmetry.space_group_name_H-M   'P 1'
#
loop_
_entity.id
_entity.type
_entity.pdbx_description
1 polymer ?
#
loop_
_entity_poly.entity_id
_entity_poly.type
_entity_poly.pdbx_seq_one_letter_code
_entity_poly.pdbx_strand_id
1 'polypeptide(L)'
;MKRALRILLLILGIVALCAMALVLFLFGKTTAIPPLPNPNGYDEYIKAGNLLDLATGDAYEMEYAALRDYIATNAEPVRLMRLGLSQTCSVPTMEVLTNLSGRWTDLSATKRLAQFWTATGRLAELDGRTNDAAGIYVQGIHFGTAINHGGFLIHALVSYACEAIPSASLLRLVPTLDCENARKLIAELEHIDRNAATWNDIWTSEKMFMRHELRKDLKPARWIEIWKSLPSLKKARSKHDAITARRRLILTELALRCYQSENGQPPRQLDQLVPKYLERVPQDPFTTQPLVYRPDGAKWLLYSIGPDGVEDGGKPVKRLMQTPPNPGDVFFDSR
;
A
#
# COMPACT_ATOMS: atom_id res chain seq x y z
N MET A 1 -34.87 35.26 28.18
CA MET A 1 -35.08 35.65 26.76
C MET A 1 -33.78 35.99 26.01
N LYS A 2 -32.96 36.95 26.46
CA LYS A 2 -31.73 37.38 25.72
C LYS A 2 -30.67 36.28 25.51
N ARG A 3 -30.49 35.35 26.46
CA ARG A 3 -29.55 34.20 26.32
C ARG A 3 -30.03 33.16 25.29
N ALA A 4 -31.31 32.79 25.34
CA ALA A 4 -31.89 31.84 24.39
C ALA A 4 -31.83 32.36 22.94
N LEU A 5 -32.10 33.66 22.74
CA LEU A 5 -31.98 34.30 21.43
C LEU A 5 -30.53 34.30 20.90
N ARG A 6 -29.54 34.56 21.77
CA ARG A 6 -28.11 34.48 21.39
C ARG A 6 -27.70 33.07 21.00
N ILE A 7 -28.14 32.05 21.74
CA ILE A 7 -27.86 30.64 21.42
C ILE A 7 -28.52 30.27 20.08
N LEU A 8 -29.76 30.69 19.85
CA LEU A 8 -30.46 30.44 18.59
C LEU A 8 -29.75 31.09 17.40
N LEU A 9 -29.30 32.34 17.53
CA LEU A 9 -28.54 33.04 16.49
C LEU A 9 -27.18 32.38 16.20
N LEU A 10 -26.50 31.87 17.23
CA LEU A 10 -25.26 31.10 17.07
C LEU A 10 -25.51 29.78 16.31
N ILE A 11 -26.57 29.05 16.66
CA ILE A 11 -26.94 27.81 15.97
C ILE A 11 -27.27 28.10 14.49
N LEU A 12 -28.08 29.12 14.21
CA LEU A 12 -28.41 29.52 12.85
C LEU A 12 -27.17 29.94 12.04
N GLY A 13 -26.24 30.65 12.68
CA GLY A 13 -24.96 31.02 12.08
C GLY A 13 -24.11 29.80 11.71
N ILE A 14 -24.01 28.81 12.60
CA ILE A 14 -23.29 27.55 12.33
C ILE A 14 -23.96 26.78 11.18
N VAL A 15 -25.28 26.68 11.17
CA VAL A 15 -26.04 26.01 10.09
C VAL A 15 -25.80 26.70 8.74
N ALA A 16 -25.84 28.03 8.70
CA ALA A 16 -25.57 28.81 7.48
C ALA A 16 -24.12 28.60 6.98
N LEU A 17 -23.13 28.57 7.88
CA LEU A 17 -21.74 28.27 7.54
C LEU A 17 -21.57 26.84 7.00
N CYS A 18 -22.21 25.85 7.63
CA CYS A 18 -22.19 24.47 7.14
C CYS A 18 -22.86 24.35 5.75
N ALA A 19 -23.99 25.03 5.53
CA ALA A 19 -24.66 25.06 4.24
C ALA A 19 -23.81 25.77 3.17
N MET A 20 -23.14 26.86 3.51
CA MET A 20 -22.21 27.55 2.61
C MET A 20 -21.01 26.67 2.27
N ALA A 21 -20.38 26.04 3.27
CA ALA A 21 -19.27 25.11 3.06
C ALA A 21 -19.69 23.92 2.19
N LEU A 22 -20.93 23.44 2.35
CA LEU A 22 -21.53 22.42 1.52
C LEU A 22 -21.65 22.87 0.05
N VAL A 23 -22.26 24.04 -0.19
CA VAL A 23 -22.40 24.59 -1.55
C VAL A 23 -21.02 24.76 -2.18
N LEU A 24 -20.05 25.31 -1.46
CA LEU A 24 -18.67 25.45 -1.93
C LEU A 24 -18.01 24.10 -2.22
N PHE A 25 -18.28 23.07 -1.42
CA PHE A 25 -17.76 21.71 -1.67
C PHE A 25 -18.41 21.07 -2.90
N LEU A 26 -19.73 21.18 -3.07
CA LEU A 26 -20.47 20.58 -4.18
C LEU A 26 -20.22 21.28 -5.51
N PHE A 27 -20.07 22.60 -5.53
CA PHE A 27 -19.92 23.42 -6.74
C PHE A 27 -18.50 23.97 -6.93
N GLY A 28 -17.57 23.65 -6.03
CA GLY A 28 -16.16 23.99 -6.17
C GLY A 28 -15.53 23.30 -7.39
N LYS A 29 -14.46 23.90 -7.92
CA LYS A 29 -13.71 23.37 -9.07
C LYS A 29 -13.28 21.93 -8.78
N THR A 30 -13.62 21.02 -9.69
CA THR A 30 -13.10 19.65 -9.70
C THR A 30 -11.73 19.63 -10.36
N THR A 31 -10.77 18.94 -9.75
CA THR A 31 -9.49 18.63 -10.38
C THR A 31 -9.76 17.82 -11.65
N ALA A 32 -9.10 18.16 -12.75
CA ALA A 32 -9.19 17.38 -13.98
C ALA A 32 -8.62 15.97 -13.73
N ILE A 33 -9.35 14.95 -14.17
CA ILE A 33 -8.87 13.57 -14.12
C ILE A 33 -7.89 13.40 -15.29
N PRO A 34 -6.67 12.91 -15.06
CA PRO A 34 -5.76 12.58 -16.16
C PRO A 34 -6.41 11.60 -17.14
N PRO A 35 -6.10 11.68 -18.44
CA PRO A 35 -6.56 10.66 -19.39
C PRO A 35 -6.00 9.29 -18.98
N LEU A 36 -6.78 8.24 -19.23
CA LEU A 36 -6.32 6.88 -18.97
C LEU A 36 -5.14 6.54 -19.89
N PRO A 37 -4.14 5.80 -19.39
CA PRO A 37 -3.09 5.25 -20.23
C PRO A 37 -3.67 4.38 -21.35
N ASN A 38 -2.98 4.33 -22.49
CA ASN A 38 -3.32 3.42 -23.59
C ASN A 38 -2.03 2.87 -24.22
N PRO A 39 -1.66 1.60 -23.98
CA PRO A 39 -2.39 0.60 -23.19
C PRO A 39 -2.36 0.89 -21.67
N ASN A 40 -3.28 0.28 -20.92
CA ASN A 40 -3.41 0.45 -19.46
C ASN A 40 -3.13 -0.86 -18.73
N GLY A 41 -2.10 -0.86 -17.88
CA GLY A 41 -1.73 -2.04 -17.10
C GLY A 41 -2.83 -2.53 -16.15
N TYR A 42 -3.75 -1.64 -15.74
CA TYR A 42 -4.91 -2.01 -14.91
C TYR A 42 -5.79 -3.06 -15.60
N ASP A 43 -6.03 -2.89 -16.90
CA ASP A 43 -6.90 -3.79 -17.67
C ASP A 43 -6.26 -5.18 -17.80
N GLU A 44 -4.93 -5.24 -17.95
CA GLU A 44 -4.18 -6.49 -17.98
C GLU A 44 -4.26 -7.24 -16.64
N TYR A 45 -4.20 -6.52 -15.52
CA TYR A 45 -4.40 -7.13 -14.20
C TYR A 45 -5.82 -7.65 -14.02
N ILE A 46 -6.85 -6.88 -14.39
CA ILE A 46 -8.24 -7.38 -14.26
C ILE A 46 -8.46 -8.62 -15.14
N LYS A 47 -7.93 -8.60 -16.37
CA LYS A 47 -7.96 -9.76 -17.26
C LYS A 47 -7.25 -10.97 -16.65
N ALA A 48 -6.04 -10.79 -16.12
CA ALA A 48 -5.30 -11.87 -15.46
C ALA A 48 -6.07 -12.46 -14.28
N GLY A 49 -6.60 -11.61 -13.39
CA GLY A 49 -7.32 -12.06 -12.19
C GLY A 49 -8.68 -12.71 -12.47
N ASN A 50 -9.26 -12.47 -13.65
CA ASN A 50 -10.48 -13.14 -14.12
C ASN A 50 -10.19 -14.47 -14.81
N LEU A 51 -8.99 -14.64 -15.38
CA LEU A 51 -8.53 -15.90 -15.96
C LEU A 51 -7.96 -16.88 -14.92
N LEU A 52 -7.62 -16.39 -13.72
CA LEU A 52 -7.12 -17.24 -12.64
C LEU A 52 -8.17 -18.25 -12.18
N ASP A 53 -7.78 -19.52 -12.18
CA ASP A 53 -8.52 -20.56 -11.47
C ASP A 53 -8.59 -20.25 -9.97
N LEU A 54 -9.69 -20.65 -9.32
CA LEU A 54 -9.80 -20.51 -7.87
C LEU A 54 -8.81 -21.45 -7.19
N ALA A 55 -7.86 -20.88 -6.45
CA ALA A 55 -6.93 -21.65 -5.63
C ALA A 55 -7.68 -22.55 -4.63
N THR A 56 -7.21 -23.78 -4.45
CA THR A 56 -7.79 -24.76 -3.52
C THR A 56 -7.32 -24.57 -2.07
N GLY A 57 -6.46 -23.58 -1.78
CA GLY A 57 -5.90 -23.32 -0.45
C GLY A 57 -4.87 -22.19 -0.44
N ASP A 58 -4.23 -21.95 0.71
CA ASP A 58 -3.08 -21.05 0.82
C ASP A 58 -1.85 -21.69 0.13
N ALA A 59 -1.09 -20.90 -0.63
CA ALA A 59 0.10 -21.39 -1.32
C ALA A 59 1.16 -21.98 -0.38
N TYR A 60 1.19 -21.58 0.89
CA TYR A 60 2.09 -22.17 1.89
C TYR A 60 1.64 -23.54 2.40
N GLU A 61 0.37 -23.89 2.21
CA GLU A 61 -0.23 -25.16 2.62
C GLU A 61 -0.28 -26.17 1.46
N MET A 62 -0.10 -25.72 0.21
CA MET A 62 -0.09 -26.58 -0.97
C MET A 62 1.18 -27.44 -1.04
N GLU A 63 1.02 -28.72 -1.39
CA GLU A 63 2.15 -29.58 -1.74
C GLU A 63 2.85 -29.08 -3.01
N TYR A 64 4.16 -29.34 -3.12
CA TYR A 64 5.00 -28.85 -4.22
C TYR A 64 4.43 -29.18 -5.61
N ALA A 65 3.99 -30.43 -5.84
CA ALA A 65 3.44 -30.86 -7.12
C ALA A 65 2.15 -30.09 -7.48
N ALA A 66 1.23 -29.96 -6.52
CA ALA A 66 -0.02 -29.22 -6.71
C ALA A 66 0.22 -27.72 -6.97
N LEU A 67 1.17 -27.11 -6.25
CA LEU A 67 1.54 -25.72 -6.48
C LEU A 67 2.15 -25.52 -7.86
N ARG A 68 3.07 -26.41 -8.27
CA ARG A 68 3.68 -26.38 -9.61
C ARG A 68 2.64 -26.49 -10.71
N ASP A 69 1.70 -27.43 -10.60
CA ASP A 69 0.64 -27.64 -11.59
C ASP A 69 -0.33 -26.44 -11.63
N TYR A 70 -0.64 -25.86 -10.47
CA TYR A 70 -1.46 -24.66 -10.38
C TYR A 70 -0.82 -23.46 -11.10
N ILE A 71 0.49 -23.21 -10.88
CA ILE A 71 1.22 -22.16 -11.60
C ILE A 71 1.30 -22.46 -13.10
N ALA A 72 1.55 -23.71 -13.49
CA ALA A 72 1.68 -24.11 -14.89
C ALA A 72 0.36 -23.96 -15.67
N THR A 73 -0.77 -24.32 -15.05
CA THR A 73 -2.11 -24.17 -15.64
C THR A 73 -2.48 -22.70 -15.85
N ASN A 74 -1.93 -21.82 -15.01
CA ASN A 74 -2.19 -20.38 -15.04
C ASN A 74 -1.06 -19.58 -15.72
N ALA A 75 -0.43 -20.13 -16.76
CA ALA A 75 0.66 -19.47 -17.50
C ALA A 75 0.25 -18.15 -18.18
N GLU A 76 -0.98 -18.06 -18.72
CA GLU A 76 -1.48 -16.82 -19.34
C GLU A 76 -1.69 -15.69 -18.32
N PRO A 77 -2.32 -15.92 -17.14
CA PRO A 77 -2.29 -14.97 -16.04
C PRO A 77 -0.89 -14.46 -15.69
N VAL A 78 0.13 -15.32 -15.61
CA VAL A 78 1.53 -14.89 -15.36
C VAL A 78 2.03 -13.94 -16.45
N ARG A 79 1.74 -14.23 -17.73
CA ARG A 79 2.13 -13.37 -18.85
C ARG A 79 1.47 -12.00 -18.76
N LEU A 80 0.17 -11.95 -18.47
CA LEU A 80 -0.60 -10.71 -18.34
C LEU A 80 -0.16 -9.88 -17.12
N MET A 81 0.14 -10.52 -15.99
CA MET A 81 0.69 -9.86 -14.81
C MET A 81 2.00 -9.13 -15.12
N ARG A 82 2.91 -9.77 -15.86
CA ARG A 82 4.18 -9.16 -16.28
C ARG A 82 3.97 -8.05 -17.31
N LEU A 83 2.99 -8.19 -18.20
CA LEU A 83 2.60 -7.15 -19.15
C LEU A 83 2.04 -5.92 -18.43
N GLY A 84 1.23 -6.11 -17.38
CA GLY A 84 0.72 -5.00 -16.57
C GLY A 84 1.82 -4.22 -15.85
N LEU A 85 2.92 -4.86 -15.48
CA LEU A 85 4.08 -4.21 -14.85
C LEU A 85 4.90 -3.36 -15.83
N SER A 86 4.87 -3.67 -17.13
CA SER A 86 5.59 -2.90 -18.15
C SER A 86 4.79 -1.70 -18.69
N GLN A 87 3.54 -1.56 -18.26
CA GLN A 87 2.63 -0.50 -18.70
C GLN A 87 2.34 0.48 -17.57
N THR A 88 2.02 1.72 -17.92
CA THR A 88 1.43 2.65 -16.95
C THR A 88 0.07 2.12 -16.52
N CYS A 89 -0.16 2.05 -15.21
CA CYS A 89 -1.39 1.55 -14.62
C CYS A 89 -2.21 2.71 -14.07
N SER A 90 -3.49 2.78 -14.40
CA SER A 90 -4.44 3.69 -13.75
C SER A 90 -5.83 3.09 -13.69
N VAL A 91 -6.47 3.20 -12.53
CA VAL A 91 -7.87 2.83 -12.33
C VAL A 91 -8.75 3.67 -13.26
N PRO A 92 -9.71 3.07 -14.01
CA PRO A 92 -10.68 3.79 -14.82
C PRO A 92 -11.73 4.51 -13.95
N THR A 93 -11.30 5.53 -13.22
CA THR A 93 -12.06 6.13 -12.12
C THR A 93 -13.42 6.64 -12.55
N MET A 94 -13.54 7.29 -13.71
CA MET A 94 -14.86 7.75 -14.18
C MET A 94 -15.85 6.61 -14.41
N GLU A 95 -15.39 5.50 -14.99
CA GLU A 95 -16.23 4.32 -15.20
C GLU A 95 -16.65 3.73 -13.84
N VAL A 96 -15.71 3.61 -12.91
CA VAL A 96 -15.98 3.11 -11.55
C VAL A 96 -16.93 4.03 -10.78
N LEU A 97 -16.80 5.35 -10.91
CA LEU A 97 -17.73 6.32 -10.28
C LEU A 97 -19.18 6.12 -10.76
N THR A 98 -19.35 5.82 -12.05
CA THR A 98 -20.68 5.64 -12.66
C THR A 98 -21.27 4.25 -12.45
N ASN A 99 -20.44 3.21 -12.29
CA ASN A 99 -20.88 1.82 -12.16
C ASN A 99 -20.05 1.03 -11.11
N LEU A 100 -19.95 1.56 -9.89
CA LEU A 100 -19.19 0.90 -8.82
C LEU A 100 -19.71 -0.52 -8.53
N SER A 101 -21.03 -0.71 -8.57
CA SER A 101 -21.64 -2.03 -8.32
C SER A 101 -21.21 -3.08 -9.34
N GLY A 102 -21.09 -2.71 -10.62
CA GLY A 102 -20.63 -3.61 -11.68
C GLY A 102 -19.11 -3.85 -11.67
N ARG A 103 -18.35 -3.09 -10.89
CA ARG A 103 -16.88 -3.15 -10.83
C ARG A 103 -16.35 -3.82 -9.55
N TRP A 104 -17.22 -4.31 -8.66
CA TRP A 104 -16.78 -5.02 -7.43
C TRP A 104 -15.93 -6.27 -7.71
N THR A 105 -16.16 -6.93 -8.84
CA THR A 105 -15.38 -8.10 -9.26
C THR A 105 -13.92 -7.77 -9.52
N ASP A 106 -13.61 -6.54 -9.95
CA ASP A 106 -12.25 -6.06 -10.23
C ASP A 106 -11.40 -6.06 -8.95
N LEU A 107 -12.00 -5.63 -7.82
CA LEU A 107 -11.36 -5.67 -6.50
C LEU A 107 -11.11 -7.10 -6.02
N SER A 108 -11.99 -8.03 -6.36
CA SER A 108 -11.80 -9.45 -6.03
C SER A 108 -10.70 -10.09 -6.88
N ALA A 109 -10.64 -9.73 -8.17
CA ALA A 109 -9.62 -10.18 -9.12
C ALA A 109 -8.21 -9.73 -8.69
N THR A 110 -8.06 -8.46 -8.28
CA THR A 110 -6.77 -7.94 -7.79
C THR A 110 -6.29 -8.65 -6.52
N LYS A 111 -7.19 -8.98 -5.58
CA LYS A 111 -6.84 -9.76 -4.39
C LYS A 111 -6.36 -11.18 -4.73
N ARG A 112 -7.03 -11.85 -5.68
CA ARG A 112 -6.60 -13.17 -6.17
C ARG A 112 -5.20 -13.10 -6.80
N LEU A 113 -4.92 -12.06 -7.58
CA LEU A 113 -3.60 -11.85 -8.16
C LEU A 113 -2.52 -11.64 -7.11
N ALA A 114 -2.79 -10.90 -6.04
CA ALA A 114 -1.82 -10.72 -4.95
C ALA A 114 -1.44 -12.06 -4.30
N GLN A 115 -2.42 -12.95 -4.08
CA GLN A 115 -2.19 -14.30 -3.59
C GLN A 115 -1.41 -15.14 -4.60
N PHE A 116 -1.72 -15.00 -5.89
CA PHE A 116 -1.04 -15.71 -6.96
C PHE A 116 0.41 -15.27 -7.16
N TRP A 117 0.73 -13.98 -7.02
CA TRP A 117 2.12 -13.49 -6.92
C TRP A 117 2.88 -14.21 -5.81
N THR A 118 2.27 -14.33 -4.62
CA THR A 118 2.89 -15.06 -3.52
C THR A 118 3.05 -16.56 -3.82
N ALA A 119 2.08 -17.18 -4.47
CA ALA A 119 2.17 -18.57 -4.91
C ALA A 119 3.33 -18.81 -5.89
N THR A 120 3.49 -17.92 -6.88
CA THR A 120 4.60 -18.00 -7.85
C THR A 120 5.97 -17.83 -7.18
N GLY A 121 6.09 -16.91 -6.23
CA GLY A 121 7.33 -16.74 -5.46
C GLY A 121 7.62 -17.93 -4.55
N ARG A 122 6.59 -18.50 -3.93
CA ARG A 122 6.72 -19.69 -3.08
C ARG A 122 7.20 -20.91 -3.87
N LEU A 123 6.72 -21.11 -5.09
CA LEU A 123 7.23 -22.16 -5.96
C LEU A 123 8.74 -21.98 -6.24
N ALA A 124 9.18 -20.74 -6.52
CA ALA A 124 10.59 -20.45 -6.70
C ALA A 124 11.42 -20.70 -5.42
N GLU A 125 10.89 -20.41 -4.23
CA GLU A 125 11.55 -20.79 -2.96
C GLU A 125 11.73 -22.31 -2.85
N LEU A 126 10.68 -23.09 -3.14
CA LEU A 126 10.73 -24.56 -3.07
C LEU A 126 11.70 -25.17 -4.09
N ASP A 127 11.89 -24.50 -5.23
CA ASP A 127 12.91 -24.86 -6.22
C ASP A 127 14.35 -24.47 -5.80
N GLY A 128 14.54 -23.85 -4.62
CA GLY A 128 15.84 -23.33 -4.17
C GLY A 128 16.28 -22.04 -4.87
N ARG A 129 15.39 -21.38 -5.63
CA ARG A 129 15.65 -20.14 -6.37
C ARG A 129 15.25 -18.92 -5.55
N THR A 130 15.91 -18.74 -4.41
CA THR A 130 15.58 -17.69 -3.42
C THR A 130 15.64 -16.27 -3.99
N ASN A 131 16.64 -15.97 -4.82
CA ASN A 131 16.79 -14.65 -5.46
C ASN A 131 15.64 -14.37 -6.45
N ASP A 132 15.24 -15.37 -7.22
CA ASP A 132 14.09 -15.26 -8.13
C ASP A 132 12.79 -15.04 -7.34
N ALA A 133 12.60 -15.77 -6.24
CA ALA A 133 11.44 -15.62 -5.37
C ALA A 133 11.33 -14.19 -4.80
N ALA A 134 12.44 -13.63 -4.33
CA ALA A 134 12.47 -12.26 -3.83
C ALA A 134 12.12 -11.23 -4.93
N GLY A 135 12.63 -11.42 -6.15
CA GLY A 135 12.25 -10.61 -7.30
C GLY A 135 10.75 -10.69 -7.64
N ILE A 136 10.17 -11.89 -7.58
CA ILE A 136 8.73 -12.11 -7.78
C ILE A 136 7.91 -11.40 -6.68
N TYR A 137 8.36 -11.41 -5.42
CA TYR A 137 7.67 -10.68 -4.36
C TYR A 137 7.75 -9.17 -4.54
N VAL A 138 8.89 -8.62 -4.98
CA VAL A 138 8.99 -7.19 -5.33
C VAL A 138 8.06 -6.83 -6.48
N GLN A 139 7.92 -7.70 -7.49
CA GLN A 139 6.91 -7.53 -8.55
C GLN A 139 5.47 -7.50 -7.99
N GLY A 140 5.16 -8.37 -7.02
CA GLY A 140 3.87 -8.34 -6.31
C GLY A 140 3.65 -7.05 -5.50
N ILE A 141 4.70 -6.50 -4.89
CA ILE A 141 4.66 -5.18 -4.21
C ILE A 141 4.40 -4.07 -5.24
N HIS A 142 5.10 -4.08 -6.37
CA HIS A 142 4.89 -3.13 -7.46
C HIS A 142 3.44 -3.18 -7.94
N PHE A 143 2.91 -4.37 -8.25
CA PHE A 143 1.51 -4.58 -8.59
C PHE A 143 0.57 -3.98 -7.54
N GLY A 144 0.81 -4.28 -6.25
CA GLY A 144 0.00 -3.77 -5.13
C GLY A 144 -0.08 -2.24 -5.13
N THR A 145 1.03 -1.55 -5.38
CA THR A 145 1.03 -0.07 -5.50
C THR A 145 0.37 0.43 -6.79
N ALA A 146 0.55 -0.31 -7.89
CA ALA A 146 0.11 0.09 -9.22
C ALA A 146 -1.42 0.21 -9.32
N ILE A 147 -2.16 -0.72 -8.71
CA ILE A 147 -3.64 -0.78 -8.77
C ILE A 147 -4.35 0.32 -7.97
N ASN A 148 -3.61 1.21 -7.30
CA ASN A 148 -4.15 2.39 -6.62
C ASN A 148 -4.08 3.67 -7.47
N HIS A 149 -3.24 3.71 -8.52
CA HIS A 149 -3.04 4.94 -9.30
C HIS A 149 -4.34 5.42 -9.95
N GLY A 150 -4.67 6.70 -9.76
CA GLY A 150 -5.92 7.29 -10.23
C GLY A 150 -7.17 6.88 -9.45
N GLY A 151 -7.10 5.86 -8.60
CA GLY A 151 -8.20 5.37 -7.77
C GLY A 151 -8.54 6.27 -6.58
N PHE A 152 -9.61 5.92 -5.89
CA PHE A 152 -10.05 6.54 -4.62
C PHE A 152 -9.95 5.54 -3.46
N LEU A 153 -10.47 5.88 -2.28
CA LEU A 153 -10.17 5.20 -1.03
C LEU A 153 -10.34 3.67 -1.05
N ILE A 154 -11.38 3.16 -1.72
CA ILE A 154 -11.60 1.71 -1.79
C ILE A 154 -10.46 0.97 -2.52
N HIS A 155 -9.94 1.56 -3.59
CA HIS A 155 -8.82 1.01 -4.36
C HIS A 155 -7.54 1.06 -3.53
N ALA A 156 -7.32 2.15 -2.79
CA ALA A 156 -6.21 2.27 -1.85
C ALA A 156 -6.25 1.17 -0.77
N LEU A 157 -7.41 0.93 -0.16
CA LEU A 157 -7.55 -0.11 0.86
C LEU A 157 -7.27 -1.53 0.32
N VAL A 158 -7.74 -1.83 -0.90
CA VAL A 158 -7.47 -3.11 -1.55
C VAL A 158 -6.00 -3.22 -1.96
N SER A 159 -5.41 -2.16 -2.51
CA SER A 159 -3.99 -2.03 -2.82
C SER A 159 -3.10 -2.32 -1.60
N TYR A 160 -3.39 -1.71 -0.45
CA TYR A 160 -2.64 -1.95 0.80
C TYR A 160 -2.70 -3.42 1.24
N ALA A 161 -3.85 -4.07 1.07
CA ALA A 161 -3.98 -5.49 1.36
C ALA A 161 -3.18 -6.33 0.35
N CYS A 162 -3.21 -5.97 -0.93
CA CYS A 162 -2.50 -6.67 -2.00
C CYS A 162 -0.97 -6.55 -1.85
N GLU A 163 -0.45 -5.38 -1.47
CA GLU A 163 0.98 -5.15 -1.23
C GLU A 163 1.48 -5.88 0.03
N ALA A 164 0.65 -5.97 1.06
CA ALA A 164 1.02 -6.60 2.33
C ALA A 164 1.34 -8.10 2.20
N ILE A 165 0.65 -8.81 1.30
CA ILE A 165 0.78 -10.27 1.11
C ILE A 165 2.20 -10.65 0.62
N PRO A 166 2.71 -10.15 -0.51
CA PRO A 166 4.07 -10.42 -0.97
C PRO A 166 5.13 -9.77 -0.07
N SER A 167 4.86 -8.61 0.55
CA SER A 167 5.79 -7.96 1.49
C SER A 167 6.13 -8.87 2.68
N ALA A 168 5.14 -9.57 3.23
CA ALA A 168 5.36 -10.51 4.33
C ALA A 168 6.24 -11.70 3.90
N SER A 169 6.19 -12.10 2.63
CA SER A 169 7.01 -13.18 2.09
C SER A 169 8.44 -12.74 1.78
N LEU A 170 8.60 -11.57 1.16
CA LEU A 170 9.90 -10.95 0.93
C LEU A 170 10.67 -10.76 2.23
N LEU A 171 9.98 -10.27 3.29
CA LEU A 171 10.56 -10.03 4.60
C LEU A 171 11.32 -11.25 5.16
N ARG A 172 10.78 -12.46 4.96
CA ARG A 172 11.41 -13.71 5.42
C ARG A 172 12.66 -14.08 4.63
N LEU A 173 12.75 -13.64 3.37
CA LEU A 173 13.88 -13.94 2.50
C LEU A 173 15.03 -12.94 2.65
N VAL A 174 14.75 -11.69 3.07
CA VAL A 174 15.77 -10.62 3.19
C VAL A 174 17.08 -11.09 3.85
N PRO A 175 17.08 -11.88 4.95
CA PRO A 175 18.31 -12.32 5.58
C PRO A 175 19.18 -13.27 4.75
N THR A 176 18.59 -13.90 3.74
CA THR A 176 19.22 -14.95 2.91
C THR A 176 19.73 -14.44 1.56
N LEU A 177 19.44 -13.19 1.21
CA LEU A 177 19.81 -12.60 -0.08
C LEU A 177 21.27 -12.13 -0.09
N ASP A 178 21.97 -12.40 -1.19
CA ASP A 178 23.28 -11.82 -1.45
C ASP A 178 23.18 -10.33 -1.83
N CYS A 179 24.28 -9.60 -1.69
CA CYS A 179 24.26 -8.15 -1.94
C CYS A 179 24.05 -7.79 -3.42
N GLU A 180 24.48 -8.63 -4.37
CA GLU A 180 24.28 -8.33 -5.80
C GLU A 180 22.79 -8.32 -6.15
N ASN A 181 22.04 -9.31 -5.69
CA ASN A 181 20.61 -9.39 -5.90
C ASN A 181 19.85 -8.38 -5.03
N ALA A 182 20.27 -8.17 -3.79
CA ALA A 182 19.69 -7.13 -2.93
C ALA A 182 19.75 -5.74 -3.59
N ARG A 183 20.86 -5.37 -4.26
CA ARG A 183 20.97 -4.10 -5.00
C ARG A 183 19.93 -3.93 -6.10
N LYS A 184 19.64 -4.99 -6.85
CA LYS A 184 18.60 -4.97 -7.89
C LYS A 184 17.22 -4.72 -7.26
N LEU A 185 16.93 -5.41 -6.15
CA LEU A 185 15.65 -5.23 -5.43
C LEU A 185 15.53 -3.85 -4.77
N ILE A 186 16.62 -3.30 -4.23
CA ILE A 186 16.67 -1.94 -3.68
C ILE A 186 16.27 -0.93 -4.75
N ALA A 187 16.89 -0.98 -5.94
CA ALA A 187 16.59 -0.04 -7.02
C ALA A 187 15.11 -0.10 -7.44
N GLU A 188 14.55 -1.31 -7.54
CA GLU A 188 13.13 -1.51 -7.83
C GLU A 188 12.23 -0.98 -6.71
N LEU A 189 12.54 -1.27 -5.44
CA LEU A 189 11.77 -0.78 -4.30
C LEU A 189 11.83 0.75 -4.17
N GLU A 190 12.96 1.39 -4.49
CA GLU A 190 13.07 2.84 -4.54
C GLU A 190 12.22 3.43 -5.68
N HIS A 191 12.23 2.81 -6.86
CA HIS A 191 11.35 3.18 -7.96
C HIS A 191 9.88 3.07 -7.55
N ILE A 192 9.49 1.98 -6.89
CA ILE A 192 8.13 1.76 -6.39
C ILE A 192 7.76 2.80 -5.31
N ASP A 193 8.68 3.12 -4.37
CA ASP A 193 8.42 4.12 -3.32
C ASP A 193 8.24 5.52 -3.88
N ARG A 194 9.04 5.91 -4.87
CA ARG A 194 8.94 7.22 -5.52
C ARG A 194 7.65 7.40 -6.30
N ASN A 195 7.18 6.35 -6.98
CA ASN A 195 6.05 6.44 -7.90
C ASN A 195 4.71 6.12 -7.26
N ALA A 196 4.67 5.58 -6.04
CA ALA A 196 3.41 5.24 -5.40
C ALA A 196 2.52 6.47 -5.12
N ALA A 197 1.21 6.29 -5.34
CA ALA A 197 0.21 7.32 -5.08
C ALA A 197 0.29 7.83 -3.62
N THR A 198 0.30 9.16 -3.45
CA THR A 198 0.34 9.77 -2.13
C THR A 198 -1.04 9.76 -1.47
N TRP A 199 -1.10 9.92 -0.14
CA TRP A 199 -2.36 10.15 0.56
C TRP A 199 -3.17 11.32 -0.02
N ASN A 200 -2.50 12.37 -0.48
CA ASN A 200 -3.16 13.54 -1.05
C ASN A 200 -3.83 13.23 -2.41
N ASP A 201 -3.23 12.37 -3.23
CA ASP A 201 -3.81 11.92 -4.50
C ASP A 201 -5.08 11.13 -4.24
N ILE A 202 -5.01 10.16 -3.32
CA ILE A 202 -6.14 9.32 -2.90
C ILE A 202 -7.26 10.18 -2.33
N TRP A 203 -6.92 11.14 -1.44
CA TRP A 203 -7.91 12.04 -0.85
C TRP A 203 -8.56 12.97 -1.87
N THR A 204 -7.81 13.35 -2.91
CA THR A 204 -8.34 14.17 -4.01
C THR A 204 -9.38 13.38 -4.82
N SER A 205 -9.08 12.14 -5.19
CA SER A 205 -10.02 11.23 -5.84
C SER A 205 -11.22 10.90 -4.95
N GLU A 206 -11.01 10.69 -3.64
CA GLU A 206 -12.09 10.41 -2.69
C GLU A 206 -13.07 11.59 -2.55
N LYS A 207 -12.56 12.83 -2.51
CA LYS A 207 -13.42 14.02 -2.55
C LYS A 207 -14.25 14.08 -3.82
N MET A 208 -13.70 13.65 -4.95
CA MET A 208 -14.43 13.59 -6.21
C MET A 208 -15.57 12.56 -6.16
N PHE A 209 -15.29 11.36 -5.64
CA PHE A 209 -16.31 10.33 -5.40
C PHE A 209 -17.41 10.85 -4.45
N MET A 210 -17.04 11.43 -3.30
CA MET A 210 -18.01 11.98 -2.35
C MET A 210 -18.89 13.06 -2.97
N ARG A 211 -18.32 13.97 -3.78
CA ARG A 211 -19.10 14.99 -4.52
C ARG A 211 -20.05 14.35 -5.51
N HIS A 212 -19.58 13.37 -6.28
CA HIS A 212 -20.40 12.66 -7.27
C HIS A 212 -21.60 11.99 -6.59
N GLU A 213 -21.36 11.29 -5.48
CA GLU A 213 -22.39 10.61 -4.70
C GLU A 213 -23.39 11.58 -4.02
N LEU A 214 -22.91 12.70 -3.47
CA LEU A 214 -23.79 13.70 -2.87
C LEU A 214 -24.65 14.44 -3.89
N ARG A 215 -24.15 14.64 -5.12
CA ARG A 215 -24.93 15.25 -6.20
C ARG A 215 -26.08 14.34 -6.68
N LYS A 216 -25.98 13.02 -6.50
CA LYS A 216 -27.07 12.07 -6.82
C LYS A 216 -28.26 12.21 -5.86
N ASP A 217 -28.00 12.45 -4.58
CA ASP A 217 -29.03 12.55 -3.55
C ASP A 217 -28.60 13.47 -2.39
N LEU A 218 -29.23 14.64 -2.27
CA LEU A 218 -28.91 15.69 -1.28
C LEU A 218 -29.55 15.45 0.10
N LYS A 219 -30.06 14.24 0.38
CA LYS A 219 -30.71 13.91 1.65
C LYS A 219 -29.81 14.22 2.87
N PRO A 220 -30.36 14.85 3.93
CA PRO A 220 -29.64 15.12 5.19
C PRO A 220 -28.99 13.90 5.83
N ALA A 221 -29.60 12.71 5.69
CA ALA A 221 -29.05 11.46 6.23
C ALA A 221 -27.66 11.11 5.68
N ARG A 222 -27.36 11.51 4.44
CA ARG A 222 -26.06 11.25 3.79
C ARG A 222 -24.92 12.05 4.42
N TRP A 223 -25.23 13.18 5.05
CA TRP A 223 -24.27 13.94 5.86
C TRP A 223 -23.84 13.19 7.10
N ILE A 224 -24.80 12.52 7.75
CA ILE A 224 -24.53 11.69 8.93
C ILE A 224 -23.60 10.53 8.53
N GLU A 225 -23.80 9.93 7.35
CA GLU A 225 -22.93 8.85 6.84
C GLU A 225 -21.50 9.33 6.59
N ILE A 226 -21.31 10.49 5.95
CA ILE A 226 -19.97 11.10 5.76
C ILE A 226 -19.31 11.41 7.10
N TRP A 227 -20.06 11.96 8.05
CA TRP A 227 -19.50 12.26 9.37
C TRP A 227 -19.08 11.00 10.11
N LYS A 228 -19.90 9.93 10.00
CA LYS A 228 -19.59 8.60 10.53
C LYS A 228 -18.39 7.94 9.85
N SER A 229 -18.00 8.36 8.64
CA SER A 229 -16.83 7.81 7.93
C SER A 229 -15.50 8.47 8.30
N LEU A 230 -15.50 9.60 9.02
CA LEU A 230 -14.27 10.29 9.44
C LEU A 230 -13.27 9.40 10.21
N PRO A 231 -13.68 8.56 11.18
CA PRO A 231 -12.78 7.62 11.84
C PRO A 231 -12.17 6.60 10.86
N SER A 232 -12.95 6.16 9.88
CA SER A 232 -12.50 5.22 8.83
C SER A 232 -11.45 5.87 7.92
N LEU A 233 -11.59 7.16 7.61
CA LEU A 233 -10.58 7.92 6.87
C LEU A 233 -9.26 8.05 7.63
N LYS A 234 -9.31 8.34 8.93
CA LYS A 234 -8.09 8.35 9.77
C LYS A 234 -7.42 6.98 9.80
N LYS A 235 -8.18 5.90 9.95
CA LYS A 235 -7.66 4.52 9.89
C LYS A 235 -7.04 4.20 8.52
N ALA A 236 -7.65 4.66 7.43
CA ALA A 236 -7.13 4.44 6.10
C ALA A 236 -5.81 5.19 5.86
N ARG A 237 -5.67 6.42 6.38
CA ARG A 237 -4.40 7.15 6.36
C ARG A 237 -3.32 6.41 7.15
N SER A 238 -3.64 5.99 8.37
CA SER A 238 -2.70 5.20 9.18
C SER A 238 -2.29 3.90 8.46
N LYS A 239 -3.18 3.24 7.71
CA LYS A 239 -2.84 2.09 6.87
C LYS A 239 -1.91 2.45 5.71
N HIS A 240 -2.14 3.57 5.03
CA HIS A 240 -1.27 4.10 3.99
C HIS A 240 0.16 4.29 4.51
N ASP A 241 0.28 4.97 5.64
CA ASP A 241 1.55 5.28 6.28
C ASP A 241 2.23 3.98 6.75
N ALA A 242 1.50 3.01 7.31
CA ALA A 242 2.06 1.73 7.75
C ALA A 242 2.60 0.86 6.61
N ILE A 243 1.93 0.85 5.45
CA ILE A 243 2.42 0.12 4.26
C ILE A 243 3.66 0.80 3.69
N THR A 244 3.63 2.14 3.58
CA THR A 244 4.79 2.93 3.14
C THR A 244 5.99 2.70 4.06
N ALA A 245 5.78 2.70 5.38
CA ALA A 245 6.81 2.41 6.37
C ALA A 245 7.39 1.01 6.17
N ARG A 246 6.55 -0.03 6.01
CA ARG A 246 7.01 -1.40 5.77
C ARG A 246 7.92 -1.50 4.55
N ARG A 247 7.52 -0.90 3.43
CA ARG A 247 8.32 -0.92 2.20
C ARG A 247 9.68 -0.26 2.42
N ARG A 248 9.71 0.90 3.08
CA ARG A 248 10.95 1.62 3.40
C ARG A 248 11.83 0.86 4.40
N LEU A 249 11.24 0.11 5.33
CA LEU A 249 11.97 -0.77 6.25
C LEU A 249 12.65 -1.92 5.51
N ILE A 250 11.94 -2.61 4.61
CA ILE A 250 12.51 -3.69 3.78
C ILE A 250 13.66 -3.14 2.92
N LEU A 251 13.44 -2.01 2.24
CA LEU A 251 14.45 -1.32 1.45
C LEU A 251 15.71 -1.00 2.29
N THR A 252 15.52 -0.42 3.47
CA THR A 252 16.62 -0.03 4.36
C THR A 252 17.37 -1.24 4.88
N GLU A 253 16.68 -2.32 5.26
CA GLU A 253 17.32 -3.56 5.70
C GLU A 253 18.21 -4.15 4.60
N LEU A 254 17.70 -4.24 3.37
CA LEU A 254 18.49 -4.75 2.24
C LEU A 254 19.78 -3.94 2.07
N ALA A 255 19.70 -2.61 2.17
CA ALA A 255 20.86 -1.73 2.09
C ALA A 255 21.84 -1.91 3.26
N LEU A 256 21.34 -2.06 4.49
CA LEU A 256 22.16 -2.33 5.68
C LEU A 256 22.94 -3.64 5.55
N ARG A 257 22.28 -4.71 5.08
CA ARG A 257 22.92 -6.01 4.85
C ARG A 257 23.97 -5.95 3.76
N CYS A 258 23.68 -5.25 2.68
CA CYS A 258 24.66 -4.98 1.63
C CYS A 258 25.89 -4.23 2.16
N TYR A 259 25.66 -3.16 2.93
CA TYR A 259 26.74 -2.41 3.56
C TYR A 259 27.59 -3.30 4.46
N GLN A 260 26.96 -4.09 5.34
CA GLN A 260 27.66 -4.98 6.26
C GLN A 260 28.47 -6.05 5.50
N SER A 261 27.90 -6.66 4.46
CA SER A 261 28.57 -7.69 3.67
C SER A 261 29.85 -7.17 2.99
N GLU A 262 29.87 -5.90 2.57
CA GLU A 262 31.03 -5.34 1.87
C GLU A 262 32.07 -4.69 2.80
N ASN A 263 31.63 -4.18 3.96
CA ASN A 263 32.51 -3.46 4.89
C ASN A 263 32.89 -4.29 6.13
N GLY A 264 32.27 -5.45 6.33
CA GLY A 264 32.45 -6.32 7.51
C GLY A 264 31.76 -5.82 8.79
N GLN A 265 31.23 -4.61 8.81
CA GLN A 265 30.51 -4.02 9.94
C GLN A 265 29.29 -3.23 9.45
N PRO A 266 28.20 -3.16 10.25
CA PRO A 266 27.06 -2.31 9.91
C PRO A 266 27.44 -0.81 9.99
N PRO A 267 26.70 0.08 9.30
CA PRO A 267 26.98 1.50 9.37
C PRO A 267 26.66 2.04 10.77
N ARG A 268 27.32 3.13 11.17
CA ARG A 268 27.03 3.84 12.42
C ARG A 268 25.71 4.62 12.36
N GLN A 269 25.35 5.08 11.16
CA GLN A 269 24.14 5.86 10.89
C GLN A 269 23.64 5.62 9.46
N LEU A 270 22.35 5.83 9.21
CA LEU A 270 21.73 5.56 7.91
C LEU A 270 22.30 6.39 6.76
N ASP A 271 22.84 7.59 7.03
CA ASP A 271 23.45 8.45 6.00
C ASP A 271 24.61 7.77 5.27
N GLN A 272 25.30 6.81 5.91
CA GLN A 272 26.40 6.07 5.29
C GLN A 272 25.95 5.07 4.20
N LEU A 273 24.64 4.83 4.09
CA LEU A 273 24.06 4.04 3.00
C LEU A 273 24.00 4.85 1.69
N VAL A 274 24.06 6.18 1.77
CA VAL A 274 23.92 7.09 0.61
C VAL A 274 25.30 7.56 0.12
N PRO A 275 25.52 7.71 -1.20
CA PRO A 275 24.62 7.36 -2.31
C PRO A 275 24.82 5.92 -2.82
N LYS A 276 25.73 5.14 -2.22
CA LYS A 276 26.20 3.86 -2.78
C LYS A 276 25.13 2.76 -2.75
N TYR A 277 24.34 2.68 -1.68
CA TYR A 277 23.35 1.63 -1.45
C TYR A 277 21.91 2.13 -1.50
N LEU A 278 21.69 3.43 -1.26
CA LEU A 278 20.38 4.09 -1.35
C LEU A 278 20.56 5.45 -2.03
N GLU A 279 19.56 5.89 -2.79
CA GLU A 279 19.54 7.23 -3.39
C GLU A 279 19.39 8.33 -2.33
N ARG A 280 18.63 8.05 -1.26
CA ARG A 280 18.40 8.96 -0.13
C ARG A 280 18.04 8.17 1.12
N VAL A 281 18.23 8.79 2.28
CA VAL A 281 17.82 8.20 3.56
C VAL A 281 16.29 8.09 3.63
N PRO A 282 15.71 6.89 3.82
CA PRO A 282 14.27 6.72 3.88
C PRO A 282 13.67 7.38 5.13
N GLN A 283 12.63 8.18 4.90
CA GLN A 283 11.88 8.85 5.97
C GLN A 283 10.75 7.97 6.50
N ASP A 284 10.48 8.09 7.79
CA ASP A 284 9.30 7.54 8.45
C ASP A 284 8.06 8.36 8.04
N PRO A 285 7.03 7.74 7.43
CA PRO A 285 5.79 8.44 7.05
C PRO A 285 4.98 8.98 8.25
N PHE A 286 5.23 8.50 9.46
CA PHE A 286 4.54 8.96 10.67
C PHE A 286 5.17 10.20 11.32
N THR A 287 6.48 10.42 11.17
CA THR A 287 7.20 11.51 11.86
C THR A 287 7.96 12.44 10.93
N THR A 288 8.04 12.14 9.63
CA THR A 288 8.83 12.86 8.60
C THR A 288 10.35 12.92 8.86
N GLN A 289 10.82 12.30 9.94
CA GLN A 289 12.24 12.09 10.25
C GLN A 289 12.73 10.79 9.58
N PRO A 290 14.05 10.53 9.51
CA PRO A 290 14.55 9.21 9.12
C PRO A 290 13.95 8.08 9.96
N LEU A 291 13.90 6.87 9.40
CA LEU A 291 13.59 5.65 10.18
C LEU A 291 14.55 5.52 11.37
N VAL A 292 14.07 4.94 12.48
CA VAL A 292 14.89 4.76 13.67
C VAL A 292 15.82 3.56 13.46
N TYR A 293 17.12 3.81 13.59
CA TYR A 293 18.17 2.82 13.43
C TYR A 293 19.09 2.83 14.66
N ARG A 294 19.30 1.67 15.27
CA ARG A 294 20.19 1.50 16.43
C ARG A 294 21.12 0.30 16.21
N PRO A 295 22.39 0.51 15.87
CA PRO A 295 23.35 -0.58 15.74
C PRO A 295 23.68 -1.20 17.10
N ASP A 296 23.85 -2.52 17.13
CA ASP A 296 24.24 -3.33 18.30
C ASP A 296 25.23 -4.42 17.87
N GLY A 297 26.51 -4.05 17.83
CA GLY A 297 27.59 -4.92 17.35
C GLY A 297 27.41 -5.29 15.88
N ALA A 298 27.19 -6.57 15.59
CA ALA A 298 26.93 -7.09 14.24
C ALA A 298 25.43 -7.12 13.88
N LYS A 299 24.55 -6.80 14.84
CA LYS A 299 23.10 -6.70 14.66
C LYS A 299 22.68 -5.23 14.75
N TRP A 300 21.41 -4.97 14.50
CA TRP A 300 20.81 -3.65 14.70
C TRP A 300 19.31 -3.79 14.95
N LEU A 301 18.71 -2.70 15.43
CA LEU A 301 17.28 -2.51 15.48
C LEU A 301 16.90 -1.46 14.43
N LEU A 302 15.89 -1.75 13.62
CA LEU A 302 15.36 -0.87 12.59
C LEU A 302 13.82 -0.84 12.67
N TYR A 303 13.23 0.33 12.84
CA TYR A 303 11.77 0.47 12.98
C TYR A 303 11.26 1.85 12.56
N SER A 304 9.95 1.91 12.32
CA SER A 304 9.17 3.14 12.20
C SER A 304 8.36 3.32 13.47
N ILE A 305 8.27 4.56 13.98
CA ILE A 305 7.59 4.92 15.24
C ILE A 305 6.09 4.57 15.20
N GLY A 306 5.48 4.46 14.02
CA GLY A 306 4.09 4.05 13.91
C GLY A 306 3.07 5.15 14.28
N PRO A 307 1.77 4.80 14.31
CA PRO A 307 0.66 5.76 14.28
C PRO A 307 0.38 6.50 15.58
N ASP A 308 0.92 6.06 16.73
CA ASP A 308 0.81 6.77 18.00
C ASP A 308 1.88 7.87 18.15
N GLY A 309 2.95 7.84 17.34
CA GLY A 309 4.02 8.83 17.37
C GLY A 309 4.88 8.75 18.62
N VAL A 310 4.76 7.68 19.41
CA VAL A 310 5.51 7.48 20.65
C VAL A 310 6.60 6.46 20.39
N GLU A 311 7.84 6.80 20.72
CA GLU A 311 8.95 5.86 20.57
C GLU A 311 8.93 4.83 21.71
N ASP A 312 8.32 3.67 21.46
CA ASP A 312 8.23 2.59 22.45
C ASP A 312 9.49 1.70 22.52
N GLY A 313 10.56 2.15 21.88
CA GLY A 313 11.89 1.54 21.92
C GLY A 313 11.99 0.20 21.19
N GLY A 314 11.17 -0.04 20.16
CA GLY A 314 11.27 -1.26 19.37
C GLY A 314 10.24 -2.36 19.73
N LYS A 315 9.13 -2.06 20.40
CA LYS A 315 8.22 -3.09 20.97
C LYS A 315 7.06 -3.48 20.04
N PRO A 316 6.95 -4.75 19.59
CA PRO A 316 6.02 -5.20 18.55
C PRO A 316 4.54 -4.83 18.78
N VAL A 317 3.86 -4.29 17.76
CA VAL A 317 2.40 -4.33 17.66
C VAL A 317 2.02 -5.80 17.56
N LYS A 318 1.33 -6.31 18.59
CA LYS A 318 1.02 -7.74 18.75
C LYS A 318 0.21 -8.40 17.62
N ARG A 319 -0.19 -7.69 16.55
CA ARG A 319 -0.82 -8.26 15.34
C ARG A 319 -1.02 -7.18 14.28
N LEU A 320 -0.49 -7.36 13.08
CA LEU A 320 -0.66 -6.44 11.94
C LEU A 320 -2.08 -6.39 11.33
N MET A 321 -3.05 -7.15 11.86
CA MET A 321 -4.41 -7.23 11.32
C MET A 321 -5.52 -7.39 12.38
N GLN A 322 -5.63 -6.47 13.35
CA GLN A 322 -6.89 -6.32 14.12
C GLN A 322 -7.25 -4.84 14.31
N THR A 323 -8.54 -4.53 14.11
CA THR A 323 -9.19 -3.30 14.61
C THR A 323 -9.83 -3.62 15.96
N PRO A 324 -9.80 -2.74 16.99
CA PRO A 324 -9.30 -1.35 17.00
C PRO A 324 -7.76 -1.26 16.96
N PRO A 325 -7.17 -0.08 16.67
CA PRO A 325 -5.71 0.04 16.59
C PRO A 325 -5.13 -0.23 17.97
N ASN A 326 -4.31 -1.27 18.10
CA ASN A 326 -3.48 -1.44 19.29
C ASN A 326 -2.32 -0.44 19.21
N PRO A 327 -1.89 0.14 20.34
CA PRO A 327 -0.68 0.98 20.43
C PRO A 327 0.58 0.19 20.02
N GLY A 328 1.57 0.87 19.42
CA GLY A 328 2.91 0.37 19.12
C GLY A 328 3.45 0.66 17.71
N ASP A 329 4.77 0.49 17.55
CA ASP A 329 5.53 0.82 16.34
C ASP A 329 5.32 -0.17 15.13
N VAL A 330 5.85 0.13 13.94
CA VAL A 330 5.87 -0.80 12.78
C VAL A 330 7.27 -1.36 12.61
N PHE A 331 7.40 -2.69 12.67
CA PHE A 331 8.69 -3.36 12.89
C PHE A 331 9.23 -4.12 11.69
N PHE A 332 10.56 -4.11 11.60
CA PHE A 332 11.39 -5.14 10.98
C PHE A 332 12.16 -5.83 12.12
N ASP A 333 11.86 -7.10 12.41
CA ASP A 333 12.66 -7.89 13.36
C ASP A 333 13.70 -8.70 12.56
N SER A 334 14.96 -8.30 12.65
CA SER A 334 16.10 -8.96 12.02
C SER A 334 16.78 -9.99 12.93
N ARG A 335 16.24 -10.28 14.12
CA ARG A 335 16.92 -11.05 15.16
C ARG A 335 17.14 -12.52 14.86
#